data_AF-A0A352T260-F1
#
_entry.id   AF-A0A352T260-F1
#
_cell.length_a   1.000
_cell.length_b   1.000
_cell.length_c   1.000
_cell.angle_alpha   90.00
_cell.angle_beta   90.00
_cell.angle_gamma   90.00
#
_symmetry.space_group_name_H-M   'P 1'
#
loop_
_entity.id
_entity.type
_entity.pdbx_description
1 polymer ?
#
loop_
_entity_poly.entity_id
_entity_poly.type
_entity_poly.pdbx_seq_one_letter_code
_entity_poly.pdbx_strand_id
1 'polypeptide(L)'
;MKKLAYILIAAIILTSLYAIPVFAEQGKTEHTREFKVIGYYSGDLFDEPVENLQTDKLTHVIYAFLIPKSDGTLVELSKPEQ
;
A
#
# COMPACT_ATOMS: atom_id res chain seq x y z
N MET A 1 -2.56 29.49 45.13
CA MET A 1 -2.29 28.04 44.93
C MET A 1 -3.01 27.45 43.72
N LYS A 2 -4.35 27.61 43.58
CA LYS A 2 -5.10 27.06 42.43
C LYS A 2 -4.61 27.55 41.06
N LYS A 3 -4.32 28.85 40.92
CA LYS A 3 -3.77 29.44 39.69
C LYS A 3 -2.41 28.84 39.31
N LEU A 4 -1.56 28.58 40.30
CA LEU A 4 -0.25 27.95 40.09
C LEU A 4 -0.41 26.49 39.63
N ALA A 5 -1.39 25.76 40.19
CA ALA A 5 -1.71 24.40 39.77
C ALA A 5 -2.20 24.34 38.31
N TYR A 6 -3.06 25.28 37.89
CA TYR A 6 -3.51 25.35 36.50
C TYR A 6 -2.37 25.65 35.52
N ILE A 7 -1.45 26.52 35.89
CA ILE A 7 -0.26 26.83 35.07
C ILE A 7 0.64 25.57 34.95
N LEU A 8 0.82 24.82 36.04
CA LEU A 8 1.60 23.59 36.04
C LEU A 8 0.98 22.50 35.16
N ILE A 9 -0.35 22.32 35.25
CA ILE A 9 -1.07 21.35 34.41
C ILE A 9 -0.96 21.74 32.93
N ALA A 10 -1.14 23.01 32.60
CA ALA A 10 -1.02 23.50 31.23
C ALA A 10 0.40 23.28 30.67
N ALA A 11 1.44 23.51 31.48
CA ALA A 11 2.82 23.28 31.10
C ALA A 11 3.09 21.79 30.82
N ILE A 12 2.60 20.88 31.67
CA ILE A 12 2.76 19.43 31.49
C ILE A 12 2.09 18.98 30.19
N ILE A 13 0.85 19.43 29.93
CA ILE A 13 0.13 19.09 28.69
C ILE A 13 0.91 19.61 27.48
N LEU A 14 1.38 20.86 27.51
CA LEU A 14 2.16 21.42 26.42
C LEU A 14 3.44 20.62 26.16
N THR A 15 4.19 20.27 27.22
CA THR A 15 5.40 19.44 27.07
C THR A 15 5.10 18.03 26.56
N SER A 16 3.98 17.44 26.96
CA SER A 16 3.58 16.11 26.47
C SER A 16 3.25 16.11 24.98
N LEU A 17 2.67 17.20 24.46
CA LEU A 17 2.33 17.33 23.03
C LEU A 17 3.57 17.46 22.14
N TYR A 18 4.61 18.15 22.63
CA TYR A 18 5.89 18.29 21.89
C TYR A 18 6.79 17.04 21.96
N ALA A 19 6.54 16.10 22.88
CA ALA A 19 7.32 14.87 23.01
C ALA A 19 6.86 13.72 22.08
N ILE A 20 5.73 13.87 21.38
CA ILE A 20 5.12 12.80 20.58
C ILE A 20 5.75 12.57 19.18
N PRO A 21 6.50 13.49 18.51
CA PRO A 21 6.94 13.19 17.15
C PRO A 21 8.15 12.23 17.10
N VAL A 22 8.71 11.81 18.24
CA VAL A 22 9.94 10.99 18.29
C VAL A 22 9.67 9.48 18.26
N PHE A 23 8.46 9.02 18.55
CA PHE A 23 8.14 7.57 18.59
C PHE A 23 7.45 7.05 17.32
N ALA A 24 7.29 7.89 16.30
CA ALA A 24 6.81 7.48 14.98
C ALA A 24 7.97 7.18 14.00
N GLU A 25 9.19 6.92 14.48
CA GLU A 25 10.18 6.23 13.66
C GLU A 25 9.78 4.76 13.58
N GLN A 26 8.82 4.51 12.68
CA GLN A 26 8.42 3.21 12.17
C GLN A 26 9.70 2.40 11.96
N GLY A 27 9.84 1.33 12.76
CA GLY A 27 11.07 0.56 12.86
C GLY A 27 11.71 0.38 11.50
N LYS A 28 12.91 0.96 11.33
CA LYS A 28 13.84 0.56 10.29
C LYS A 28 14.32 -0.84 10.66
N THR A 29 13.43 -1.82 10.55
CA THR A 29 13.85 -3.16 10.21
C THR A 29 14.68 -3.00 8.95
N GLU A 30 15.94 -3.45 8.99
CA GLU A 30 16.80 -3.61 7.84
C GLU A 30 16.12 -4.58 6.86
N HIS A 31 15.08 -4.13 6.18
CA HIS A 31 14.61 -4.75 4.97
C HIS A 31 15.62 -4.37 3.91
N THR A 32 16.68 -5.17 3.79
CA THR A 32 17.64 -5.17 2.68
C THR A 32 16.97 -5.44 1.32
N ARG A 33 15.64 -5.49 1.27
CA ARG A 33 14.81 -5.70 0.09
C ARG A 33 13.81 -4.57 0.00
N GLU A 34 13.76 -3.94 -1.18
CA GLU A 34 12.76 -2.95 -1.51
C GLU A 34 11.35 -3.53 -1.33
N PHE A 35 10.46 -2.73 -0.72
CA PHE A 35 9.07 -3.11 -0.52
C PHE A 35 8.37 -3.26 -1.87
N LYS A 36 7.59 -4.33 -2.06
CA LYS A 36 6.91 -4.61 -3.32
C LYS A 36 5.42 -4.33 -3.22
N VAL A 37 4.88 -3.67 -4.24
CA VAL A 37 3.44 -3.46 -4.44
C VAL A 37 3.04 -4.25 -5.68
N ILE A 38 2.22 -5.28 -5.51
CA ILE A 38 1.85 -6.21 -6.58
C ILE A 38 0.35 -6.11 -6.82
N GLY A 39 -0.05 -5.72 -8.03
CA GLY A 39 -1.43 -5.70 -8.47
C GLY A 39 -1.79 -6.95 -9.27
N TYR A 40 -3.01 -7.46 -9.11
CA TYR A 40 -3.60 -8.44 -10.04
C TYR A 40 -4.52 -7.70 -11.00
N TYR A 41 -4.41 -8.00 -12.30
CA TYR A 41 -5.29 -7.45 -13.32
C TYR A 41 -5.92 -8.57 -14.12
N SER A 42 -7.21 -8.45 -14.45
CA SER A 42 -7.96 -9.41 -15.24
C SER A 42 -8.99 -8.69 -16.09
N GLY A 43 -8.78 -8.65 -17.41
CA GLY A 43 -9.71 -7.99 -18.33
C GLY A 43 -11.11 -8.63 -18.38
N ASP A 44 -11.23 -9.91 -18.03
CA ASP A 44 -12.52 -10.60 -18.00
C ASP A 44 -13.33 -10.36 -16.71
N LEU A 45 -12.65 -10.02 -15.61
CA LEU A 45 -13.27 -9.84 -14.29
C LEU A 45 -13.49 -8.37 -13.92
N PHE A 46 -12.71 -7.47 -14.52
CA PHE A 46 -12.75 -6.04 -14.24
C PHE A 46 -13.03 -5.28 -15.53
N ASP A 47 -14.07 -4.45 -15.51
CA ASP A 47 -14.42 -3.54 -16.61
C ASP A 47 -13.56 -2.26 -16.55
N GLU A 48 -12.24 -2.44 -16.59
CA GLU A 48 -11.26 -1.36 -16.52
C GLU A 48 -10.17 -1.62 -17.56
N PRO A 49 -9.95 -0.71 -18.52
CA PRO A 49 -8.87 -0.85 -19.50
C PRO A 49 -7.49 -0.93 -18.85
N VAL A 50 -6.57 -1.66 -19.49
CA VAL A 50 -5.21 -1.83 -18.99
C VAL A 50 -4.46 -0.50 -18.90
N GLU A 51 -4.79 0.46 -19.76
CA GLU A 51 -4.21 1.80 -19.82
C GLU A 51 -4.56 2.65 -18.60
N ASN A 52 -5.65 2.34 -17.91
CA ASN A 52 -6.08 3.06 -16.72
C ASN A 52 -5.41 2.55 -15.44
N LEU A 53 -4.62 1.47 -15.52
CA LEU A 53 -3.85 0.98 -14.39
C LEU A 53 -2.77 1.99 -13.98
N GLN A 54 -2.73 2.29 -12.67
CA GLN A 54 -1.70 3.13 -12.04
C GLN A 54 -0.37 2.37 -11.91
N THR A 55 0.21 1.97 -13.05
CA THR A 55 1.41 1.14 -13.12
C THR A 55 2.64 1.84 -12.54
N ASP A 56 2.63 3.17 -12.46
CA ASP A 56 3.63 3.99 -11.78
C ASP A 56 3.70 3.75 -10.26
N LYS A 57 2.64 3.25 -9.66
CA LYS A 57 2.56 2.93 -8.22
C LYS A 57 2.80 1.46 -7.89
N LEU A 58 2.92 0.61 -8.92
CA LEU A 58 3.09 -0.83 -8.77
C LEU A 58 4.54 -1.21 -9.08
N THR A 59 5.07 -2.17 -8.34
CA THR A 59 6.36 -2.76 -8.71
C THR A 59 6.19 -3.94 -9.66
N HIS A 60 5.06 -4.63 -9.60
CA HIS A 60 4.73 -5.76 -10.47
C HIS A 60 3.21 -5.80 -10.74
N VAL A 61 2.83 -6.33 -11.90
CA VAL A 61 1.44 -6.69 -12.23
C VAL A 61 1.39 -8.18 -12.58
N ILE A 62 0.41 -8.88 -12.03
CA ILE A 62 0.09 -10.27 -12.40
C ILE A 62 -1.15 -10.25 -13.28
N TYR A 63 -0.97 -10.58 -14.57
CA TYR A 63 -2.07 -10.73 -15.50
C TYR A 63 -2.79 -12.05 -15.27
N ALA A 64 -4.08 -11.99 -14.94
CA ALA A 64 -4.87 -13.08 -14.44
C ALA A 64 -6.12 -13.30 -15.31
N PHE A 65 -6.56 -14.53 -15.59
CA PHE A 65 -5.93 -15.82 -15.25
C PHE A 65 -5.57 -16.58 -16.51
N LEU A 66 -4.50 -17.36 -16.40
CA LEU A 66 -4.14 -18.34 -17.40
C LEU A 66 -4.92 -19.63 -17.14
N ILE A 67 -5.69 -20.10 -18.13
CA ILE A 67 -6.55 -21.28 -17.99
C ILE A 67 -5.91 -22.46 -18.74
N PRO A 68 -5.49 -23.53 -18.03
CA PRO A 68 -4.94 -24.72 -18.68
C PRO A 68 -6.04 -25.61 -19.28
N LYS A 69 -5.72 -26.28 -20.38
CA LYS A 69 -6.54 -27.32 -21.01
C LYS A 69 -6.04 -28.71 -20.59
N SER A 70 -6.86 -29.74 -20.80
CA SER A 70 -6.53 -31.12 -20.46
C SER A 70 -5.33 -31.69 -21.22
N ASP A 71 -5.00 -31.13 -22.38
CA ASP A 71 -3.84 -31.50 -23.20
C ASP A 71 -2.54 -30.78 -22.80
N GLY A 72 -2.58 -29.97 -21.73
CA GLY A 72 -1.44 -29.19 -21.25
C GLY A 72 -1.20 -27.88 -22.00
N THR A 73 -2.01 -27.57 -23.02
CA THR A 73 -2.01 -26.25 -23.65
C THR A 73 -2.84 -25.25 -22.84
N LEU A 74 -2.88 -24.00 -23.29
CA LEU A 74 -3.57 -22.89 -22.61
C LEU A 74 -4.76 -22.41 -23.44
N VAL A 75 -5.80 -21.91 -22.78
CA VAL A 75 -6.83 -21.12 -23.45
C VAL A 75 -6.19 -19.84 -23.98
N GLU A 76 -6.54 -19.47 -25.21
CA GLU A 76 -6.02 -18.26 -25.84
C GLU A 76 -6.53 -17.04 -25.07
N LEU A 77 -5.62 -16.15 -24.71
CA LEU A 77 -5.97 -14.90 -24.06
C LEU A 77 -6.46 -13.93 -25.12
N SER A 78 -7.71 -13.47 -25.00
CA SER A 78 -8.18 -12.29 -25.73
C SER A 78 -7.26 -11.12 -25.38
N LYS A 79 -6.79 -10.37 -26.37
CA LYS A 79 -5.92 -9.23 -26.08
C LYS A 79 -6.75 -8.19 -25.31
N PRO A 80 -6.21 -7.59 -24.23
CA PRO A 80 -6.91 -6.53 -23.50
C PRO A 80 -7.20 -5.29 -24.35
N GLU A 81 -6.56 -5.18 -25.52
CA GLU A 81 -6.63 -4.05 -26.45
C GLU A 81 -7.68 -4.25 -27.58
N GLN A 82 -8.45 -5.35 -27.54
CA GLN A 82 -9.47 -5.68 -28.54
C GLN A 82 -10.86 -5.18 -28.17
#